data_AF-Q234Y8-F1
#
_entry.id   AF-Q234Y8-F1
#
_cell.length_a   1.000
_cell.length_b   1.000
_cell.length_c   1.000
_cell.angle_alpha   90.00
_cell.angle_beta   90.00
_cell.angle_gamma   90.00
#
_symmetry.space_group_name_H-M   'P 1'
#
loop_
_entity.id
_entity.type
_entity.pdbx_description
1 polymer ?
#
loop_
_entity_poly.entity_id
_entity_poly.type
_entity_poly.pdbx_seq_one_letter_code
_entity_poly.pdbx_strand_id
1 'polypeptide(L)'
;MKIQNFILLICNITLCYAALPINVGEFWFQITEDQSIIYYDSDQSQWVYSRLNQNGDIIFSIKLKNFNAKTHLNDEYMIESDQSSHRYLYIFNYKQGKYQKIDYDLLLQTQNDQEFDCKNKIQSYGKKRTRYLKRYLNYVKYDGSSMSLISKKFSPTDALTLSVNSFQKSPYYFQYQETSSNIAYIYWKDNKYQIRGIKKSLVIDYENDIVLTDASIFGKFSFDKDVIEFKYQIQLQSDVSEIAYTEIYTVNQVKLIGIYDQSLKFYDLNTFQEVSLSSNSDQIGQISYFNELFSYKNLIIVKTDVYKMSYDQTSNQVTLKKLKSLDKELTLINQTQANAIWRTSFTQGQTQILQVAGQNQIASMERILCQDGQFLTSNSDCIQCKTDEILRNDKCVSCPQGSKKLNINDNICFPCDQPTAQKSCECQNYNYQNSSLKCIECQFGQQFNKTKDSCDQICDDGSFFNGSTCQKCTTNCIKCSSDQICDQCDETNGYFLDANKQNCFKCDQNLNQILNNQKNGCVCQKGYFLDNDSQCKKCKKGCDDCDKNKCNQCVAGYYKMYKII
;
A
#
# COMPACT_ATOMS: atom_id res chain seq x y z
N MET A 1 0.54 -21.35 34.10
CA MET A 1 1.23 -20.12 33.64
C MET A 1 2.15 -20.31 32.42
N LYS A 2 2.69 -21.51 32.12
CA LYS A 2 3.58 -21.72 30.94
C LYS A 2 2.86 -21.91 29.59
N ILE A 3 1.58 -22.29 29.57
CA ILE A 3 0.82 -22.53 28.32
C ILE A 3 0.29 -21.23 27.69
N GLN A 4 -0.07 -20.22 28.49
CA GLN A 4 -0.53 -18.92 27.99
C GLN A 4 0.56 -18.16 27.21
N ASN A 5 1.82 -18.22 27.66
CA ASN A 5 2.93 -17.59 26.93
C ASN A 5 3.26 -18.32 25.62
N PHE A 6 3.00 -19.62 25.52
CA PHE A 6 3.21 -20.38 24.29
C PHE A 6 2.12 -20.10 23.23
N ILE A 7 0.87 -19.91 23.66
CA ILE A 7 -0.24 -19.53 22.77
C ILE A 7 -0.07 -18.08 22.27
N LEU A 8 0.41 -17.16 23.12
CA LEU A 8 0.77 -15.79 22.71
C LEU A 8 1.95 -15.76 21.72
N LEU A 9 2.93 -16.64 21.89
CA LEU A 9 4.06 -16.76 20.96
C LEU A 9 3.60 -17.30 19.59
N ILE A 10 2.75 -18.33 19.57
CA ILE A 10 2.20 -18.88 18.31
C ILE A 10 1.26 -17.87 17.63
N CYS A 11 0.41 -17.15 18.38
CA CYS A 11 -0.45 -16.11 17.79
C CYS A 11 0.36 -14.96 17.18
N ASN A 12 1.47 -14.54 17.81
CA ASN A 12 2.35 -13.52 17.24
C ASN A 12 3.15 -14.02 16.02
N ILE A 13 3.54 -15.30 15.99
CA ILE A 13 4.21 -15.88 14.81
C ILE A 13 3.23 -16.03 13.63
N THR A 14 1.95 -16.34 13.89
CA THR A 14 0.93 -16.46 12.84
C THR A 14 0.48 -15.10 12.28
N LEU A 15 0.77 -13.99 12.96
CA LEU A 15 0.44 -12.63 12.50
C LEU A 15 1.58 -11.94 11.74
N CYS A 16 2.77 -12.54 11.69
CA CYS A 16 3.91 -12.06 10.90
C CYS A 16 4.11 -12.89 9.62
N TYR A 17 3.02 -13.24 8.93
CA TYR A 17 3.15 -13.57 7.51
C TYR A 17 3.56 -12.28 6.80
N ALA A 18 4.86 -12.04 6.68
CA ALA A 18 5.39 -11.20 5.63
C ALA A 18 4.71 -11.67 4.35
N ALA A 19 3.97 -10.77 3.69
CA ALA A 19 3.12 -11.10 2.56
C ALA A 19 3.94 -11.94 1.56
N LEU A 20 3.69 -13.25 1.55
CA LEU A 20 4.46 -14.18 0.73
C LEU A 20 4.34 -13.70 -0.72
N PRO A 21 5.44 -13.69 -1.48
CA PRO A 21 5.38 -13.33 -2.88
C PRO A 21 4.36 -14.23 -3.57
N ILE A 22 3.37 -13.61 -4.21
CA ILE A 22 2.28 -14.35 -4.85
C ILE A 22 2.83 -14.94 -6.13
N ASN A 23 2.74 -16.26 -6.24
CA ASN A 23 3.07 -16.96 -7.47
C ASN A 23 1.98 -16.65 -8.50
N VAL A 24 2.35 -15.86 -9.50
CA VAL A 24 1.43 -15.52 -10.59
C VAL A 24 1.60 -16.56 -11.70
N GLY A 25 0.61 -17.43 -11.87
CA GLY A 25 0.67 -18.51 -12.86
C GLY A 25 0.89 -17.98 -14.27
N GLU A 26 -0.09 -17.22 -14.78
CA GLU A 26 -0.04 -16.61 -16.11
C GLU A 26 -0.87 -15.33 -16.17
N PHE A 27 -0.48 -14.45 -17.10
CA PHE A 27 -1.23 -13.31 -17.65
C PHE A 27 -1.67 -12.22 -16.67
N TRP A 28 -1.57 -10.97 -17.11
CA TRP A 28 -2.05 -9.83 -16.31
C TRP A 28 -2.73 -8.73 -17.12
N PHE A 29 -3.57 -7.97 -16.44
CA PHE A 29 -3.87 -6.58 -16.79
C PHE A 29 -3.46 -5.71 -15.61
N GLN A 30 -2.54 -4.77 -15.80
CA GLN A 30 -2.33 -3.69 -14.83
C GLN A 30 -3.28 -2.56 -15.14
N ILE A 31 -4.27 -2.38 -14.27
CA ILE A 31 -5.22 -1.29 -14.32
C ILE A 31 -4.57 -0.12 -13.59
N THR A 32 -4.07 0.84 -14.36
CA THR A 32 -3.24 1.93 -13.84
C THR A 32 -4.04 2.93 -13.02
N GLU A 33 -5.33 3.07 -13.32
CA GLU A 33 -6.25 4.04 -12.74
C GLU A 33 -6.48 3.84 -11.24
N ASP A 34 -6.30 2.62 -10.73
CA ASP A 34 -6.55 2.25 -9.33
C ASP A 34 -5.44 1.39 -8.69
N GLN A 35 -4.27 1.34 -9.33
CA GLN A 35 -3.14 0.47 -8.94
C GLN A 35 -3.57 -0.98 -8.74
N SER A 36 -4.42 -1.50 -9.62
CA SER A 36 -4.89 -2.88 -9.53
C SER A 36 -4.34 -3.75 -10.65
N ILE A 37 -4.44 -5.05 -10.41
CA ILE A 37 -4.02 -6.08 -11.32
C ILE A 37 -5.12 -7.12 -11.44
N ILE A 38 -5.28 -7.67 -12.62
CA ILE A 38 -6.02 -8.93 -12.81
C ILE A 38 -5.00 -9.98 -13.18
N TYR A 39 -4.95 -11.10 -12.48
CA TYR A 39 -4.00 -12.17 -12.75
C TYR A 39 -4.63 -13.56 -12.52
N TYR A 40 -4.02 -14.60 -13.09
CA TYR A 40 -4.40 -15.98 -12.79
C TYR A 40 -3.57 -16.51 -11.62
N ASP A 41 -4.23 -16.76 -10.50
CA ASP A 41 -3.64 -17.43 -9.34
C ASP A 41 -3.51 -18.93 -9.67
N SER A 42 -2.28 -19.41 -9.86
CA SER A 42 -2.01 -20.81 -10.20
C SER A 42 -2.37 -21.76 -9.08
N ASP A 43 -2.15 -21.34 -7.83
CA ASP A 43 -2.33 -22.17 -6.66
C ASP A 43 -3.83 -22.45 -6.44
N GLN A 44 -4.66 -21.45 -6.72
CA GLN A 44 -6.12 -21.56 -6.62
C GLN A 44 -6.82 -21.87 -7.95
N SER A 45 -6.08 -21.90 -9.07
CA SER A 45 -6.61 -22.12 -10.42
C SER A 45 -7.79 -21.21 -10.78
N GLN A 46 -7.66 -19.91 -10.47
CA GLN A 46 -8.73 -18.93 -10.72
C GLN A 46 -8.19 -17.55 -11.04
N TRP A 47 -9.03 -16.74 -11.69
CA TRP A 47 -8.75 -15.34 -11.94
C TRP A 47 -9.01 -14.50 -10.69
N VAL A 48 -8.12 -13.57 -10.44
CA VAL A 48 -8.15 -12.69 -9.28
C VAL A 48 -7.96 -11.26 -9.74
N TYR A 49 -8.84 -10.37 -9.27
CA TYR A 49 -8.62 -8.92 -9.30
C TYR A 49 -8.04 -8.53 -7.95
N SER A 50 -6.94 -7.79 -7.93
CA SER A 50 -6.34 -7.32 -6.69
C SER A 50 -5.90 -5.88 -6.80
N ARG A 51 -6.19 -5.09 -5.76
CA ARG A 51 -5.63 -3.75 -5.62
C ARG A 51 -4.34 -3.83 -4.84
N LEU A 52 -3.38 -3.07 -5.33
CA LEU A 52 -2.05 -2.99 -4.75
C LEU A 52 -1.93 -1.67 -4.00
N ASN A 53 -1.17 -1.66 -2.92
CA ASN A 53 -0.64 -0.40 -2.41
C ASN A 53 0.54 0.04 -3.30
N GLN A 54 1.10 1.21 -3.00
CA GLN A 54 2.25 1.75 -3.73
C GLN A 54 3.54 0.91 -3.61
N ASN A 55 3.65 0.00 -2.64
CA ASN A 55 4.77 -0.93 -2.56
C ASN A 55 4.49 -2.22 -3.35
N GLY A 56 3.33 -2.32 -3.99
CA GLY A 56 2.92 -3.52 -4.70
C GLY A 56 2.36 -4.63 -3.83
N ASP A 57 2.10 -4.37 -2.56
CA ASP A 57 1.47 -5.34 -1.67
C ASP A 57 -0.02 -5.43 -2.01
N ILE A 58 -0.57 -6.63 -2.06
CA ILE A 58 -2.02 -6.80 -2.19
C ILE A 58 -2.70 -6.33 -0.91
N ILE A 59 -3.51 -5.30 -1.03
CA ILE A 59 -4.34 -4.77 0.06
C ILE A 59 -5.80 -5.20 -0.06
N PHE A 60 -6.18 -5.71 -1.23
CA PHE A 60 -7.54 -6.10 -1.54
C PHE A 60 -7.55 -7.08 -2.70
N SER A 61 -8.39 -8.11 -2.63
CA SER A 61 -8.46 -9.20 -3.60
C SER A 61 -9.90 -9.70 -3.77
N ILE A 62 -10.28 -9.99 -5.01
CA ILE A 62 -11.58 -10.50 -5.41
C ILE A 62 -11.37 -11.66 -6.38
N LYS A 63 -12.09 -12.77 -6.17
CA LYS A 63 -12.10 -13.91 -7.11
C LYS A 63 -13.05 -13.61 -8.27
N LEU A 64 -12.56 -13.65 -9.50
CA LEU A 64 -13.34 -13.35 -10.69
C LEU A 64 -13.95 -14.63 -11.29
N LYS A 65 -15.21 -14.91 -10.95
CA LYS A 65 -15.94 -16.07 -11.47
C LYS A 65 -16.40 -15.82 -12.91
N ASN A 66 -16.33 -16.83 -13.78
CA ASN A 66 -16.71 -16.72 -15.20
C ASN A 66 -15.94 -15.63 -15.98
N PHE A 67 -14.78 -15.22 -15.47
CA PHE A 67 -13.86 -14.36 -16.21
C PHE A 67 -13.22 -15.17 -17.34
N ASN A 68 -13.41 -14.71 -18.57
CA ASN A 68 -12.98 -15.44 -19.77
C ASN A 68 -11.95 -14.60 -20.52
N ALA A 69 -10.83 -14.31 -19.87
CA ALA A 69 -9.63 -13.90 -20.55
C ALA A 69 -8.90 -15.14 -21.07
N LYS A 70 -8.32 -15.04 -22.27
CA LYS A 70 -7.34 -16.03 -22.71
C LYS A 70 -5.96 -15.51 -22.34
N THR A 71 -5.04 -16.39 -22.03
CA THR A 71 -3.66 -16.10 -21.61
C THR A 71 -2.80 -15.43 -22.68
N HIS A 72 -3.41 -14.90 -23.74
CA HIS A 72 -2.70 -14.26 -24.84
C HIS A 72 -2.48 -12.78 -24.56
N LEU A 73 -1.21 -12.40 -24.53
CA LEU A 73 -0.61 -11.09 -24.26
C LEU A 73 -1.12 -9.89 -25.09
N ASN A 74 -2.08 -10.10 -25.98
CA ASN A 74 -2.64 -9.04 -26.83
C ASN A 74 -3.95 -8.47 -26.28
N ASP A 75 -4.48 -9.02 -25.20
CA ASP A 75 -5.71 -8.50 -24.63
C ASP A 75 -5.45 -7.10 -24.04
N GLU A 76 -6.41 -6.20 -24.19
CA GLU A 76 -6.35 -4.84 -23.65
C GLU A 76 -7.48 -4.62 -22.64
N TYR A 77 -7.33 -3.62 -21.80
CA TYR A 77 -8.44 -3.13 -21.00
C TYR A 77 -8.73 -1.65 -21.28
N MET A 78 -9.94 -1.25 -20.92
CA MET A 78 -10.34 0.15 -20.87
C MET A 78 -11.38 0.32 -19.77
N ILE A 79 -11.30 1.43 -19.03
CA ILE A 79 -12.38 1.85 -18.15
C ILE A 79 -13.13 2.99 -18.85
N GLU A 80 -14.42 2.83 -19.05
CA GLU A 80 -15.25 3.87 -19.67
C GLU A 80 -16.56 4.03 -18.91
N SER A 81 -16.98 5.28 -18.76
CA SER A 81 -18.27 5.62 -18.16
C SER A 81 -19.35 5.58 -19.22
N ASP A 82 -20.52 5.04 -18.90
CA ASP A 82 -21.68 5.17 -19.78
C ASP A 82 -22.34 6.56 -19.65
N GLN A 83 -23.49 6.76 -20.31
CA GLN A 83 -24.23 8.03 -20.27
C GLN A 83 -24.72 8.43 -18.86
N SER A 84 -24.80 7.48 -17.93
CA SER A 84 -25.15 7.71 -16.53
C SER A 84 -23.94 7.95 -15.63
N SER A 85 -22.74 8.07 -16.22
CA SER A 85 -21.45 8.13 -15.50
C SER A 85 -21.08 6.83 -14.77
N HIS A 86 -21.77 5.73 -15.05
CA HIS A 86 -21.48 4.42 -14.45
C HIS A 86 -20.28 3.79 -15.15
N ARG A 87 -19.26 3.38 -14.41
CA ARG A 87 -17.99 2.91 -15.00
C ARG A 87 -18.02 1.41 -15.27
N TYR A 88 -17.49 1.06 -16.43
CA TYR A 88 -17.31 -0.33 -16.84
C TYR A 88 -15.87 -0.60 -17.24
N LEU A 89 -15.36 -1.76 -16.80
CA LEU A 89 -14.09 -2.31 -17.21
C LEU A 89 -14.33 -3.23 -18.41
N TYR A 90 -13.79 -2.85 -19.55
CA TYR A 90 -13.84 -3.62 -20.79
C TYR A 90 -12.55 -4.40 -20.92
N ILE A 91 -12.64 -5.72 -21.04
CA ILE A 91 -11.50 -6.61 -21.32
C ILE A 91 -11.64 -7.15 -22.74
N PHE A 92 -10.71 -6.81 -23.63
CA PHE A 92 -10.79 -7.11 -25.06
C PHE A 92 -9.98 -8.35 -25.43
N ASN A 93 -10.63 -9.33 -26.06
CA ASN A 93 -9.97 -10.47 -26.71
C ASN A 93 -9.86 -10.25 -28.22
N TYR A 94 -8.73 -9.73 -28.68
CA TYR A 94 -8.56 -9.29 -30.06
C TYR A 94 -8.57 -10.44 -31.07
N LYS A 95 -7.95 -11.59 -30.73
CA LYS A 95 -7.93 -12.76 -31.63
C LYS A 95 -9.34 -13.26 -31.93
N GLN A 96 -10.25 -13.13 -30.97
CA GLN A 96 -11.63 -13.56 -31.12
C GLN A 96 -12.58 -12.44 -31.55
N GLY A 97 -12.14 -11.18 -31.54
CA GLY A 97 -13.02 -10.03 -31.75
C GLY A 97 -14.13 -9.94 -30.70
N LYS A 98 -13.84 -10.34 -29.46
CA LYS A 98 -14.78 -10.37 -28.35
C LYS A 98 -14.31 -9.42 -27.25
N TYR A 99 -15.22 -9.06 -26.36
CA TYR A 99 -14.86 -8.40 -25.11
C TYR A 99 -15.78 -8.85 -23.98
N GLN A 100 -15.27 -8.73 -22.76
CA GLN A 100 -16.03 -8.89 -21.54
C GLN A 100 -16.22 -7.50 -20.92
N LYS A 101 -17.47 -7.18 -20.57
CA LYS A 101 -17.85 -5.92 -19.93
C LYS A 101 -18.11 -6.19 -18.45
N ILE A 102 -17.29 -5.65 -17.57
CA ILE A 102 -17.38 -5.84 -16.12
C ILE A 102 -17.88 -4.54 -15.50
N ASP A 103 -18.88 -4.65 -14.63
CA ASP A 103 -19.35 -3.52 -13.83
C ASP A 103 -18.25 -3.13 -12.84
N TYR A 104 -17.56 -2.04 -13.12
CA TYR A 104 -16.32 -1.71 -12.42
C TYR A 104 -16.62 -1.09 -11.05
N ASP A 105 -17.68 -0.29 -10.95
CA ASP A 105 -18.10 0.28 -9.67
C ASP A 105 -18.63 -0.82 -8.72
N LEU A 106 -19.36 -1.82 -9.23
CA LEU A 106 -19.79 -2.97 -8.44
C LEU A 106 -18.61 -3.88 -8.05
N LEU A 107 -17.64 -4.06 -8.94
CA LEU A 107 -16.41 -4.80 -8.64
C LEU A 107 -15.69 -4.15 -7.44
N LEU A 108 -15.53 -2.82 -7.43
CA LEU A 108 -14.89 -2.09 -6.34
C LEU A 108 -15.67 -2.11 -5.01
N GLN A 109 -16.98 -2.38 -5.04
CA GLN A 109 -17.82 -2.52 -3.84
C GLN A 109 -17.82 -3.94 -3.26
N THR A 110 -17.30 -4.92 -4.00
CA THR A 110 -17.23 -6.31 -3.54
C THR A 110 -16.27 -6.41 -2.34
N GLN A 111 -16.59 -7.24 -1.35
CA GLN A 111 -15.73 -7.36 -0.17
C GLN A 111 -14.47 -8.19 -0.48
N ASN A 112 -13.42 -7.99 0.33
CA ASN A 112 -12.18 -8.76 0.21
C ASN A 112 -12.45 -10.27 0.27
N ASP A 113 -11.75 -11.04 -0.56
CA ASP A 113 -11.83 -12.49 -0.69
C ASP A 113 -13.18 -13.05 -1.16
N GLN A 114 -14.12 -12.20 -1.57
CA GLN A 114 -15.40 -12.62 -2.15
C GLN A 114 -15.27 -12.97 -3.65
N GLU A 115 -16.25 -13.72 -4.15
CA GLU A 115 -16.43 -13.95 -5.58
C GLU A 115 -17.21 -12.81 -6.23
N PHE A 116 -16.73 -12.32 -7.37
CA PHE A 116 -17.46 -11.45 -8.28
C PHE A 116 -17.79 -12.23 -9.56
N ASP A 117 -19.08 -12.34 -9.89
CA ASP A 117 -19.51 -13.04 -11.08
C ASP A 117 -19.41 -12.13 -12.32
N CYS A 118 -18.40 -12.37 -13.15
CA CYS A 118 -18.18 -11.68 -14.42
C CYS A 118 -19.17 -12.12 -15.53
N LYS A 119 -20.27 -12.80 -15.20
CA LYS A 119 -21.31 -13.34 -16.11
C LYS A 119 -21.94 -12.36 -17.09
N ASN A 120 -21.59 -11.08 -17.03
CA ASN A 120 -21.96 -10.13 -18.07
C ASN A 120 -21.57 -10.69 -19.45
N LYS A 121 -22.56 -10.68 -20.36
CA LYS A 121 -22.51 -11.29 -21.69
C LYS A 121 -21.14 -11.03 -22.33
N ILE A 122 -20.38 -12.08 -22.62
CA ILE A 122 -19.26 -11.97 -23.56
C ILE A 122 -19.89 -11.47 -24.87
N GLN A 123 -19.57 -10.24 -25.23
CA GLN A 123 -20.15 -9.63 -26.40
C GLN A 123 -19.19 -9.86 -27.56
N SER A 124 -19.71 -10.45 -28.63
CA SER A 124 -18.98 -10.51 -29.90
C SER A 124 -19.12 -9.15 -30.59
N TYR A 125 -18.00 -8.52 -30.93
CA TYR A 125 -18.06 -7.43 -31.89
C TYR A 125 -18.24 -8.05 -33.28
N GLY A 126 -19.20 -7.56 -34.06
CA GLY A 126 -19.07 -7.67 -35.51
C GLY A 126 -17.76 -7.02 -35.91
N LYS A 127 -16.96 -7.67 -36.79
CA LYS A 127 -15.59 -7.28 -37.23
C LYS A 127 -15.36 -5.77 -37.52
N LYS A 128 -16.41 -4.97 -37.70
CA LYS A 128 -16.38 -3.53 -38.02
C LYS A 128 -16.22 -2.60 -36.79
N ARG A 129 -16.67 -2.98 -35.58
CA ARG A 129 -16.70 -2.07 -34.40
C ARG A 129 -15.43 -2.08 -33.55
N THR A 130 -14.60 -3.12 -33.66
CA THR A 130 -13.29 -3.20 -32.98
C THR A 130 -12.28 -2.14 -33.45
N ARG A 131 -12.55 -1.44 -34.57
CA ARG A 131 -11.73 -0.32 -35.06
C ARG A 131 -11.93 0.98 -34.29
N TYR A 132 -13.06 1.12 -33.59
CA TYR A 132 -13.50 2.37 -32.96
C TYR A 132 -12.97 2.55 -31.53
N LEU A 133 -12.68 1.46 -30.83
CA LEU A 133 -12.30 1.47 -29.41
C LEU A 133 -10.78 1.45 -29.18
N LYS A 134 -10.00 1.55 -30.25
CA LYS A 134 -8.57 1.78 -30.12
C LYS A 134 -8.37 3.26 -29.76
N ARG A 135 -7.98 3.53 -28.51
CA ARG A 135 -7.58 4.86 -28.03
C ARG A 135 -6.67 5.50 -29.09
N TYR A 136 -7.06 6.69 -29.58
CA TYR A 136 -6.44 7.37 -30.70
C TYR A 136 -4.94 7.56 -30.49
N LEU A 137 -4.15 6.79 -31.24
CA LEU A 137 -2.75 7.06 -31.52
C LEU A 137 -2.65 7.13 -33.04
N ASN A 138 -2.54 8.36 -33.54
CA ASN A 138 -2.07 8.81 -34.86
C ASN A 138 -2.25 7.84 -36.04
N TYR A 139 -3.09 8.25 -37.00
CA TYR A 139 -3.37 7.45 -38.21
C TYR A 139 -2.31 7.66 -39.30
N VAL A 140 -1.98 6.58 -40.01
CA VAL A 140 -1.59 6.63 -41.43
C VAL A 140 -2.75 5.99 -42.22
N LYS A 141 -3.43 6.77 -43.06
CA LYS A 141 -4.45 6.26 -43.99
C LYS A 141 -3.79 5.99 -45.33
N TYR A 142 -3.93 4.76 -45.83
CA TYR A 142 -3.68 4.41 -47.22
C TYR A 142 -5.02 4.37 -47.94
N ASP A 143 -5.27 5.30 -48.85
CA ASP A 143 -6.09 5.15 -50.07
C ASP A 143 -6.50 6.53 -50.62
N GLY A 144 -6.35 6.69 -51.94
CA GLY A 144 -6.64 7.88 -52.75
C GLY A 144 -8.13 8.20 -52.92
N SER A 145 -8.97 7.93 -51.92
CA SER A 145 -10.38 8.32 -51.90
C SER A 145 -10.62 9.45 -50.89
N SER A 146 -11.17 10.54 -51.42
CA SER A 146 -11.49 11.85 -50.83
C SER A 146 -11.56 11.92 -49.29
N MET A 147 -10.80 12.88 -48.73
CA MET A 147 -10.82 13.26 -47.31
C MET A 147 -12.19 13.83 -46.93
N SER A 148 -12.84 13.27 -45.91
CA SER A 148 -13.72 14.06 -45.04
C SER A 148 -12.94 14.39 -43.77
N LEU A 149 -12.90 15.69 -43.45
CA LEU A 149 -12.34 16.23 -42.21
C LEU A 149 -13.06 15.57 -41.03
N ILE A 150 -12.31 14.94 -40.12
CA ILE A 150 -12.87 14.46 -38.86
C ILE A 150 -12.12 15.17 -37.74
N SER A 151 -12.61 16.36 -37.41
CA SER A 151 -12.29 17.07 -36.17
C SER A 151 -13.61 17.31 -35.42
N LYS A 152 -14.13 16.26 -34.78
CA LYS A 152 -15.20 16.39 -33.79
C LYS A 152 -15.03 15.30 -32.74
N LYS A 153 -15.06 15.69 -31.45
CA LYS A 153 -15.21 14.77 -30.32
C LYS A 153 -16.44 13.89 -30.60
N PHE A 154 -16.23 12.61 -30.85
CA PHE A 154 -17.33 11.71 -31.15
C PHE A 154 -18.13 11.40 -29.89
N SER A 155 -19.42 11.68 -29.95
CA SER A 155 -20.43 11.14 -29.05
C SER A 155 -20.62 9.64 -29.35
N PRO A 156 -20.98 8.78 -28.37
CA PRO A 156 -21.29 7.36 -28.56
C PRO A 156 -22.37 7.05 -29.62
N THR A 157 -23.04 8.06 -30.16
CA THR A 157 -24.14 7.94 -31.13
C THR A 157 -23.74 8.02 -32.60
N ASP A 158 -22.50 8.38 -32.94
CA ASP A 158 -22.13 8.65 -34.33
C ASP A 158 -21.68 7.38 -35.08
N ALA A 159 -22.56 6.85 -35.92
CA ALA A 159 -22.29 5.72 -36.80
C ALA A 159 -21.69 6.19 -38.13
N LEU A 160 -20.41 5.89 -38.37
CA LEU A 160 -19.79 5.98 -39.70
C LEU A 160 -19.22 4.61 -40.13
N THR A 161 -19.27 4.35 -41.42
CA THR A 161 -19.03 3.03 -42.03
C THR A 161 -17.83 3.13 -42.95
N LEU A 162 -16.62 2.82 -42.47
CA LEU A 162 -15.43 2.70 -43.35
C LEU A 162 -14.56 1.49 -42.99
N SER A 163 -13.98 0.88 -44.03
CA SER A 163 -13.25 -0.39 -44.02
C SER A 163 -11.74 -0.20 -43.82
N VAL A 164 -11.21 -0.32 -42.59
CA VAL A 164 -9.75 -0.37 -42.30
C VAL A 164 -9.25 -1.80 -42.13
N ASN A 165 -8.68 -2.42 -43.16
CA ASN A 165 -8.52 -3.87 -43.24
C ASN A 165 -7.70 -4.57 -42.13
N SER A 166 -6.93 -3.87 -41.28
CA SER A 166 -6.38 -4.44 -40.05
C SER A 166 -5.95 -3.36 -39.05
N PHE A 167 -6.06 -3.66 -37.75
CA PHE A 167 -5.38 -2.95 -36.67
C PHE A 167 -4.73 -4.01 -35.78
N GLN A 168 -3.42 -3.95 -35.60
CA GLN A 168 -2.73 -4.64 -34.51
C GLN A 168 -2.40 -3.62 -33.43
N LYS A 169 -2.58 -3.99 -32.15
CA LYS A 169 -1.95 -3.28 -31.05
C LYS A 169 -0.46 -3.58 -31.14
N SER A 170 0.24 -2.64 -31.71
CA SER A 170 1.67 -2.51 -31.57
C SER A 170 1.87 -1.01 -31.41
N PRO A 171 2.66 -0.55 -30.44
CA PRO A 171 2.99 0.86 -30.29
C PRO A 171 3.39 1.41 -31.65
N TYR A 172 2.74 2.51 -32.03
CA TYR A 172 2.91 3.30 -33.24
C TYR A 172 3.75 2.67 -34.37
N TYR A 173 3.37 1.49 -34.83
CA TYR A 173 3.96 0.92 -36.02
C TYR A 173 3.33 1.64 -37.21
N PHE A 174 4.10 2.47 -37.88
CA PHE A 174 3.75 3.01 -39.17
C PHE A 174 4.44 2.17 -40.22
N GLN A 175 3.72 1.20 -40.77
CA GLN A 175 4.17 0.47 -41.95
C GLN A 175 3.58 1.13 -43.19
N TYR A 176 4.46 1.59 -44.07
CA TYR A 176 4.06 2.16 -45.36
C TYR A 176 4.76 1.40 -46.49
N GLN A 177 4.00 1.03 -47.52
CA GLN A 177 4.55 0.40 -48.71
C GLN A 177 4.49 1.37 -49.88
N GLU A 178 5.67 1.74 -50.36
CA GLU A 178 5.87 2.70 -51.44
C GLU A 178 5.43 2.09 -52.77
N THR A 179 4.31 2.55 -53.32
CA THR A 179 3.91 2.30 -54.72
C THR A 179 4.17 3.57 -55.51
N SER A 180 5.40 3.72 -56.02
CA SER A 180 5.91 4.66 -57.05
C SER A 180 5.46 6.14 -57.15
N SER A 181 4.55 6.64 -56.31
CA SER A 181 4.02 8.03 -56.36
C SER A 181 3.29 8.50 -55.10
N ASN A 182 3.12 7.65 -54.08
CA ASN A 182 2.23 7.97 -52.96
C ASN A 182 2.92 8.77 -51.85
N ILE A 183 2.37 9.95 -51.58
CA ILE A 183 2.69 10.79 -50.42
C ILE A 183 1.99 10.18 -49.20
N ALA A 184 2.76 9.72 -48.20
CA ALA A 184 2.22 9.26 -46.93
C ALA A 184 2.02 10.45 -45.99
N TYR A 185 0.98 10.38 -45.15
CA TYR A 185 0.78 11.36 -44.08
C TYR A 185 0.67 10.66 -42.73
N ILE A 186 1.27 11.26 -41.71
CA ILE A 186 1.14 10.91 -40.29
C ILE A 186 0.49 12.09 -39.56
N TYR A 187 -0.33 11.79 -38.56
CA TYR A 187 -0.72 12.79 -37.59
C TYR A 187 0.26 12.74 -36.42
N TRP A 188 0.75 13.87 -35.95
CA TRP A 188 1.69 13.95 -34.85
C TRP A 188 1.43 15.22 -34.05
N LYS A 189 1.24 15.10 -32.72
CA LYS A 189 0.92 16.24 -31.84
C LYS A 189 -0.16 17.14 -32.45
N ASP A 190 -1.29 16.51 -32.81
CA ASP A 190 -2.48 17.12 -33.44
C ASP A 190 -2.29 17.75 -34.83
N ASN A 191 -1.10 17.64 -35.43
CA ASN A 191 -0.79 18.21 -36.75
C ASN A 191 -0.62 17.10 -37.79
N LYS A 192 -0.96 17.39 -39.06
CA LYS A 192 -0.82 16.45 -40.18
C LYS A 192 0.47 16.74 -40.92
N TYR A 193 1.32 15.73 -41.08
CA TYR A 193 2.59 15.86 -41.77
C TYR A 193 2.73 14.84 -42.88
N GLN A 194 3.35 15.24 -44.00
CA GLN A 194 3.80 14.40 -45.08
C GLN A 194 5.12 13.71 -44.68
N ILE A 195 5.20 12.38 -44.85
CA ILE A 195 6.42 11.59 -44.72
C ILE A 195 6.97 11.29 -46.12
N ARG A 196 8.28 11.44 -46.32
CA ARG A 196 8.99 11.07 -47.56
C ARG A 196 10.01 9.97 -47.29
N GLY A 197 9.98 8.90 -48.09
CA GLY A 197 11.09 7.93 -48.19
C GLY A 197 11.26 6.93 -47.05
N ILE A 198 10.35 6.83 -46.08
CA ILE A 198 10.48 5.90 -44.95
C ILE A 198 9.49 4.74 -45.11
N LYS A 199 9.99 3.50 -45.05
CA LYS A 199 9.18 2.29 -45.31
C LYS A 199 8.58 1.72 -44.03
N LYS A 200 9.33 1.72 -42.93
CA LYS A 200 8.81 1.29 -41.62
C LYS A 200 9.35 2.18 -40.53
N SER A 201 8.48 2.73 -39.69
CA SER A 201 8.89 3.49 -38.51
C SER A 201 8.22 2.94 -37.26
N LEU A 202 9.00 2.94 -36.21
CA LEU A 202 8.62 2.57 -34.89
C LEU A 202 8.82 3.77 -33.97
N VAL A 203 7.76 4.27 -33.35
CA VAL A 203 7.90 5.31 -32.34
C VAL A 203 8.38 4.71 -31.04
N ILE A 204 9.56 5.12 -30.64
CA ILE A 204 10.15 4.75 -29.35
C ILE A 204 9.66 5.71 -28.29
N ASP A 205 9.73 7.03 -28.56
CA ASP A 205 9.26 8.05 -27.64
C ASP A 205 8.55 9.18 -28.39
N TYR A 206 7.25 9.32 -28.09
CA TYR A 206 6.39 10.30 -28.74
C TYR A 206 6.65 11.74 -28.28
N GLU A 207 7.00 11.94 -27.01
CA GLU A 207 7.23 13.27 -26.46
C GLU A 207 8.54 13.87 -27.00
N ASN A 208 9.55 13.01 -27.15
CA ASN A 208 10.89 13.35 -27.58
C ASN A 208 11.12 13.19 -29.09
N ASP A 209 10.09 12.80 -29.83
CA ASP A 209 10.10 12.60 -31.28
C ASP A 209 11.13 11.53 -31.73
N ILE A 210 11.38 10.53 -30.89
CA ILE A 210 12.38 9.48 -31.11
C ILE A 210 11.76 8.30 -31.83
N VAL A 211 12.45 7.85 -32.87
CA VAL A 211 11.96 6.85 -33.81
C VAL A 211 13.06 5.90 -34.27
N LEU A 212 12.67 4.64 -34.46
CA LEU A 212 13.47 3.60 -35.11
C LEU A 212 12.86 3.28 -36.48
N THR A 213 13.61 3.50 -37.55
CA THR A 213 13.16 3.26 -38.92
C THR A 213 13.89 2.11 -39.57
N ASP A 214 13.23 1.45 -40.53
CA ASP A 214 13.78 0.38 -41.35
C ASP A 214 14.57 -0.64 -40.55
N ALA A 215 13.99 -1.01 -39.41
CA ALA A 215 14.46 -2.08 -38.58
C ALA A 215 15.85 -1.87 -37.91
N SER A 216 16.51 -0.73 -38.12
CA SER A 216 17.91 -0.59 -37.69
C SER A 216 18.41 0.86 -37.59
N ILE A 217 17.61 1.85 -38.00
CA ILE A 217 18.04 3.25 -38.02
C ILE A 217 17.37 3.98 -36.88
N PHE A 218 18.12 4.31 -35.83
CA PHE A 218 17.63 5.07 -34.69
C PHE A 218 17.85 6.58 -34.93
N GLY A 219 16.85 7.40 -34.64
CA GLY A 219 16.93 8.83 -34.91
C GLY A 219 15.75 9.65 -34.37
N LYS A 220 15.61 10.87 -34.89
CA LYS A 220 14.58 11.83 -34.46
C LYS A 220 13.74 12.34 -35.62
N PHE A 221 12.45 12.50 -35.41
CA PHE A 221 11.64 13.30 -36.31
C PHE A 221 11.94 14.79 -36.14
N SER A 222 12.12 15.46 -37.28
CA SER A 222 12.13 16.91 -37.41
C SER A 222 10.93 17.31 -38.23
N PHE A 223 10.26 18.37 -37.80
CA PHE A 223 9.05 18.86 -38.43
C PHE A 223 9.38 20.18 -39.13
N ASP A 224 9.33 20.22 -40.46
CA ASP A 224 9.44 21.45 -41.25
C ASP A 224 8.11 21.68 -41.99
N LYS A 225 7.34 22.66 -41.48
CA LYS A 225 5.97 22.96 -41.95
C LYS A 225 5.11 21.69 -41.94
N ASP A 226 4.66 21.26 -43.13
CA ASP A 226 3.81 20.10 -43.33
C ASP A 226 4.61 18.83 -43.65
N VAL A 227 5.94 18.83 -43.51
CA VAL A 227 6.79 17.67 -43.83
C VAL A 227 7.53 17.20 -42.58
N ILE A 228 7.53 15.88 -42.36
CA ILE A 228 8.43 15.23 -41.42
C ILE A 228 9.66 14.76 -42.15
N GLU A 229 10.80 15.20 -41.63
CA GLU A 229 12.12 14.71 -41.99
C GLU A 229 12.68 13.88 -40.86
N PHE A 230 13.44 12.86 -41.20
CA PHE A 230 14.19 12.08 -40.21
C PHE A 230 15.59 12.66 -40.08
N LYS A 231 15.87 13.32 -38.95
CA LYS A 231 17.17 13.95 -38.65
C LYS A 231 17.92 13.13 -37.60
N TYR A 232 19.25 13.09 -37.76
CA TYR A 232 20.21 12.35 -36.94
C TYR A 232 19.97 10.84 -36.99
N GLN A 233 20.96 10.10 -37.48
CA GLN A 233 20.81 8.67 -37.78
C GLN A 233 21.94 7.89 -37.11
N ILE A 234 21.56 6.87 -36.36
CA ILE A 234 22.46 5.85 -35.83
C ILE A 234 22.06 4.54 -36.50
N GLN A 235 23.00 3.95 -37.24
CA GLN A 235 22.81 2.63 -37.84
C GLN A 235 23.17 1.57 -36.81
N LEU A 236 22.17 0.82 -36.35
CA LEU A 236 22.31 -0.34 -35.49
C LEU A 236 22.78 -1.56 -36.32
N GLN A 237 23.50 -2.46 -35.68
CA GLN A 237 24.17 -3.61 -36.31
C GLN A 237 23.28 -4.85 -36.38
N SER A 238 22.46 -5.09 -35.35
CA SER A 238 21.54 -6.22 -35.27
C SER A 238 20.21 -5.97 -35.99
N ASP A 239 19.49 -7.06 -36.26
CA ASP A 239 18.09 -7.02 -36.70
C ASP A 239 17.17 -6.59 -35.54
N VAL A 240 15.97 -6.08 -35.85
CA VAL A 240 14.97 -5.58 -34.88
C VAL A 240 14.64 -6.59 -33.81
N SER A 241 14.68 -7.86 -34.17
CA SER A 241 14.38 -8.98 -33.27
C SER A 241 15.35 -9.07 -32.08
N GLU A 242 16.53 -8.44 -32.19
CA GLU A 242 17.57 -8.44 -31.17
C GLU A 242 17.82 -7.05 -30.58
N ILE A 243 17.29 -5.99 -31.23
CA ILE A 243 17.40 -4.62 -30.72
C ILE A 243 16.41 -4.44 -29.58
N ALA A 244 16.90 -3.87 -28.50
CA ALA A 244 16.05 -3.41 -27.42
C ALA A 244 16.56 -2.12 -26.82
N TYR A 245 15.69 -1.37 -26.14
CA TYR A 245 16.04 -0.06 -25.62
C TYR A 245 15.48 0.14 -24.22
N THR A 246 16.20 0.94 -23.44
CA THR A 246 15.79 1.37 -22.11
C THR A 246 14.79 2.50 -22.22
N GLU A 247 14.32 2.96 -21.07
CA GLU A 247 13.75 4.29 -20.95
C GLU A 247 14.73 5.40 -21.35
N ILE A 248 14.17 6.58 -21.62
CA ILE A 248 14.95 7.81 -21.72
C ILE A 248 15.26 8.30 -20.30
N TYR A 249 16.53 8.31 -19.97
CA TYR A 249 17.05 8.84 -18.73
C TYR A 249 17.27 10.34 -18.86
N THR A 250 16.87 11.12 -17.87
CA THR A 250 17.28 12.52 -17.77
C THR A 250 18.30 12.66 -16.64
N VAL A 251 19.57 12.89 -17.00
CA VAL A 251 20.68 13.06 -16.05
C VAL A 251 21.37 14.38 -16.33
N ASN A 252 21.41 15.29 -15.36
CA ASN A 252 21.99 16.63 -15.52
C ASN A 252 21.45 17.37 -16.76
N GLN A 253 20.13 17.29 -17.01
CA GLN A 253 19.42 17.84 -18.19
C GLN A 253 19.74 17.18 -19.54
N VAL A 254 20.67 16.22 -19.58
CA VAL A 254 20.95 15.41 -20.77
C VAL A 254 20.00 14.23 -20.81
N LYS A 255 19.44 13.97 -22.00
CA LYS A 255 18.56 12.84 -22.25
C LYS A 255 19.36 11.70 -22.86
N LEU A 256 19.44 10.58 -22.16
CA LEU A 256 20.17 9.41 -22.59
C LEU A 256 19.22 8.27 -22.88
N ILE A 257 19.54 7.44 -23.87
CA ILE A 257 18.88 6.16 -24.10
C ILE A 257 19.92 5.05 -24.13
N GLY A 258 19.66 3.95 -23.42
CA GLY A 258 20.41 2.71 -23.56
C GLY A 258 19.81 1.90 -24.70
N ILE A 259 20.63 1.45 -25.65
CA ILE A 259 20.23 0.56 -26.74
C ILE A 259 21.10 -0.68 -26.64
N TYR A 260 20.46 -1.83 -26.50
CA TYR A 260 21.10 -3.12 -26.64
C TYR A 260 21.11 -3.53 -28.10
N ASP A 261 22.31 -3.59 -28.66
CA ASP A 261 22.61 -3.99 -30.03
C ASP A 261 23.89 -4.83 -29.97
N GLN A 262 23.73 -6.13 -29.69
CA GLN A 262 24.76 -7.10 -29.27
C GLN A 262 25.45 -6.79 -27.93
N SER A 263 25.45 -5.52 -27.54
CA SER A 263 25.97 -4.98 -26.28
C SER A 263 25.14 -3.76 -25.90
N LEU A 264 25.04 -3.47 -24.60
CA LEU A 264 24.34 -2.27 -24.12
C LEU A 264 25.22 -1.03 -24.36
N LYS A 265 24.75 -0.12 -25.21
CA LYS A 265 25.38 1.17 -25.49
C LYS A 265 24.46 2.30 -25.05
N PHE A 266 25.02 3.44 -24.68
CA PHE A 266 24.24 4.63 -24.33
C PHE A 266 24.43 5.71 -25.39
N TYR A 267 23.36 6.42 -25.71
CA TYR A 267 23.37 7.51 -26.68
C TYR A 267 22.76 8.76 -26.07
N ASP A 268 23.42 9.90 -26.28
CA ASP A 268 22.85 11.21 -25.97
C ASP A 268 21.85 11.60 -27.06
N LEU A 269 20.59 11.82 -26.68
CA LEU A 269 19.50 12.14 -27.61
C LEU A 269 19.54 13.57 -28.15
N ASN A 270 20.41 14.43 -27.63
CA ASN A 270 20.64 15.76 -28.19
C ASN A 270 21.64 15.69 -29.35
N THR A 271 22.69 14.88 -29.22
CA THR A 271 23.79 14.78 -30.18
C THR A 271 23.74 13.54 -31.07
N PHE A 272 22.96 12.52 -30.67
CA PHE A 272 22.93 11.17 -31.23
C PHE A 272 24.31 10.50 -31.29
N GLN A 273 25.21 10.90 -30.38
CA GLN A 273 26.53 10.29 -30.25
C GLN A 273 26.51 9.21 -29.17
N GLU A 274 27.25 8.13 -29.42
CA GLU A 274 27.50 7.11 -28.41
C GLU A 274 28.28 7.74 -27.26
N VAL A 275 27.83 7.48 -26.05
CA VAL A 275 28.44 7.94 -24.81
C VAL A 275 29.24 6.78 -24.22
N SER A 276 30.53 7.02 -24.00
CA SER A 276 31.40 5.98 -23.46
C SER A 276 31.01 5.61 -22.02
N LEU A 277 31.02 4.31 -21.71
CA LEU A 277 30.89 3.81 -20.35
C LEU A 277 32.22 3.96 -19.61
N SER A 278 32.19 4.38 -18.35
CA SER A 278 33.39 4.38 -17.51
C SER A 278 33.94 2.96 -17.36
N SER A 279 35.26 2.77 -17.25
CA SER A 279 35.91 1.44 -17.18
C SER A 279 35.40 0.54 -16.04
N ASN A 280 34.82 1.11 -14.98
CA ASN A 280 34.22 0.35 -13.89
C ASN A 280 32.83 -0.21 -14.24
N SER A 281 32.29 0.10 -15.41
CA SER A 281 30.96 -0.26 -15.89
C SER A 281 30.97 -1.38 -16.95
N ASP A 282 32.15 -1.88 -17.34
CA ASP A 282 32.33 -2.86 -18.42
C ASP A 282 31.59 -4.20 -18.18
N GLN A 283 31.33 -4.55 -16.91
CA GLN A 283 30.62 -5.78 -16.56
C GLN A 283 29.15 -5.78 -17.03
N ILE A 284 28.56 -4.61 -17.26
CA ILE A 284 27.16 -4.48 -17.72
C ILE A 284 27.03 -4.77 -19.22
N GLY A 285 28.11 -4.59 -20.00
CA GLY A 285 28.09 -4.87 -21.44
C GLY A 285 27.83 -6.34 -21.80
N GLN A 286 27.90 -7.25 -20.83
CA GLN A 286 27.76 -8.70 -21.01
C GLN A 286 26.36 -9.24 -20.66
N ILE A 287 25.30 -8.41 -20.71
CA ILE A 287 23.93 -8.92 -20.58
C ILE A 287 23.66 -9.93 -21.71
N SER A 288 23.26 -11.15 -21.34
CA SER A 288 23.01 -12.23 -22.30
C SER A 288 21.69 -12.01 -23.02
N TYR A 289 20.73 -11.47 -22.29
CA TYR A 289 19.39 -11.22 -22.78
C TYR A 289 18.88 -9.90 -22.22
N PHE A 290 18.19 -9.15 -23.07
CA PHE A 290 17.67 -7.87 -22.64
C PHE A 290 16.71 -8.01 -21.45
N ASN A 291 15.99 -9.13 -21.26
CA ASN A 291 15.07 -9.36 -20.11
C ASN A 291 15.74 -9.34 -18.75
N GLU A 292 17.06 -9.21 -18.69
CA GLU A 292 17.84 -9.02 -17.48
C GLU A 292 18.01 -7.53 -17.11
N LEU A 293 17.60 -6.59 -17.99
CA LEU A 293 17.77 -5.15 -17.83
C LEU A 293 16.45 -4.44 -17.50
N PHE A 294 16.48 -3.61 -16.47
CA PHE A 294 15.38 -2.75 -16.04
C PHE A 294 15.89 -1.37 -15.66
N SER A 295 15.01 -0.38 -15.75
CA SER A 295 15.31 0.99 -15.37
C SER A 295 14.26 1.56 -14.43
N TYR A 296 14.71 2.49 -13.59
CA TYR A 296 13.85 3.36 -12.79
C TYR A 296 14.57 4.68 -12.55
N LYS A 297 14.10 5.76 -13.18
CA LYS A 297 14.81 7.05 -13.15
C LYS A 297 16.27 6.81 -13.55
N ASN A 298 17.24 7.31 -12.78
CA ASN A 298 18.67 7.07 -13.03
C ASN A 298 19.20 5.75 -12.46
N LEU A 299 18.35 4.81 -12.06
CA LEU A 299 18.79 3.48 -11.63
C LEU A 299 18.64 2.48 -12.78
N ILE A 300 19.63 1.60 -12.88
CA ILE A 300 19.65 0.50 -13.82
C ILE A 300 19.84 -0.79 -13.03
N ILE A 301 18.99 -1.77 -13.26
CA ILE A 301 19.06 -3.08 -12.63
C ILE A 301 19.43 -4.09 -13.71
N VAL A 302 20.49 -4.85 -13.45
CA VAL A 302 21.02 -5.87 -14.36
C VAL A 302 21.13 -7.17 -13.59
N LYS A 303 20.26 -8.15 -13.89
CA LYS A 303 20.16 -9.42 -13.15
C LYS A 303 19.93 -9.22 -11.65
N THR A 304 21.00 -9.34 -10.87
CA THR A 304 21.01 -9.16 -9.41
C THR A 304 21.55 -7.79 -9.01
N ASP A 305 22.17 -7.03 -9.90
CA ASP A 305 22.91 -5.84 -9.51
C ASP A 305 22.14 -4.55 -9.80
N VAL A 306 22.20 -3.62 -8.85
CA VAL A 306 21.58 -2.29 -8.97
C VAL A 306 22.68 -1.25 -9.14
N TYR A 307 22.58 -0.44 -10.18
CA TYR A 307 23.52 0.62 -10.53
C TYR A 307 22.83 1.98 -10.50
N LYS A 308 23.54 3.00 -10.00
CA LYS A 308 23.15 4.40 -10.15
C LYS A 308 23.91 5.00 -11.32
N MET A 309 23.16 5.51 -12.29
CA MET A 309 23.68 6.20 -13.44
C MET A 309 23.94 7.67 -13.13
N SER A 310 25.09 8.13 -13.60
CA SER A 310 25.48 9.53 -13.65
C SER A 310 26.12 9.83 -15.00
N TYR A 311 26.08 11.08 -15.43
CA TYR A 311 26.61 11.53 -16.70
C TYR A 311 27.52 12.74 -16.47
N ASP A 312 28.77 12.62 -16.91
CA ASP A 312 29.73 13.71 -16.94
C ASP A 312 29.80 14.28 -18.35
N GLN A 313 29.28 15.50 -18.51
CA GLN A 313 29.25 16.21 -19.78
C GLN A 313 30.66 16.60 -20.26
N THR A 314 31.63 16.78 -19.36
CA THR A 314 32.99 17.19 -19.72
C THR A 314 33.75 16.08 -20.43
N SER A 315 33.59 14.85 -19.94
CA SER A 315 34.22 13.66 -20.51
C SER A 315 33.33 12.91 -21.50
N ASN A 316 32.06 13.32 -21.64
CA ASN A 316 31.02 12.59 -22.36
C ASN A 316 31.00 11.10 -21.96
N GLN A 317 30.92 10.87 -20.65
CA GLN A 317 30.93 9.53 -20.06
C GLN A 317 29.71 9.28 -19.19
N VAL A 318 29.13 8.09 -19.34
CA VAL A 318 28.18 7.52 -18.39
C VAL A 318 28.96 6.71 -17.35
N THR A 319 28.77 7.04 -16.08
CA THR A 319 29.29 6.25 -14.97
C THR A 319 28.16 5.49 -14.31
N LEU A 320 28.27 4.16 -14.29
CA LEU A 320 27.35 3.25 -13.60
C LEU A 320 28.01 2.82 -12.28
N LYS A 321 27.57 3.43 -11.17
CA LYS A 321 28.06 3.09 -9.83
C LYS A 321 27.19 1.98 -9.24
N LYS A 322 27.75 0.80 -9.03
CA LYS A 322 27.07 -0.29 -8.32
C LYS A 322 26.69 0.18 -6.92
N LEU A 323 25.40 0.09 -6.58
CA LEU A 323 24.85 0.43 -5.28
C LEU A 323 24.78 -0.81 -4.38
N LYS A 324 24.20 -1.89 -4.90
CA LYS A 324 24.00 -3.15 -4.16
C LYS A 324 23.81 -4.32 -5.12
N SER A 325 23.87 -5.52 -4.56
CA SER A 325 23.41 -6.76 -5.19
C SER A 325 22.15 -7.24 -4.45
N LEU A 326 21.21 -7.79 -5.21
CA LEU A 326 19.98 -8.41 -4.77
C LEU A 326 20.24 -9.88 -4.48
N ASP A 327 19.50 -10.44 -3.52
CA ASP A 327 19.65 -11.84 -3.12
C ASP A 327 19.13 -12.82 -4.17
N LYS A 328 18.31 -12.34 -5.12
CA LYS A 328 17.70 -13.15 -6.17
C LYS A 328 17.84 -12.46 -7.51
N GLU A 329 18.04 -13.28 -8.54
CA GLU A 329 18.01 -12.82 -9.92
C GLU A 329 16.61 -12.37 -10.30
N LEU A 330 16.54 -11.18 -10.89
CA LEU A 330 15.34 -10.62 -11.47
C LEU A 330 15.46 -10.70 -12.99
N THR A 331 14.48 -11.32 -13.63
CA THR A 331 14.30 -11.23 -15.08
C THR A 331 12.87 -10.83 -15.40
N LEU A 332 12.66 -10.09 -16.49
CA LEU A 332 11.32 -9.93 -17.02
C LEU A 332 10.85 -11.29 -17.51
N ILE A 333 9.56 -11.55 -17.29
CA ILE A 333 8.92 -12.74 -17.84
C ILE A 333 9.21 -12.75 -19.34
N ASN A 334 9.76 -13.86 -19.82
CA ASN A 334 10.23 -14.04 -21.18
C ASN A 334 9.01 -14.14 -22.11
N GLN A 335 8.38 -12.99 -22.34
CA GLN A 335 7.28 -12.87 -23.27
C GLN A 335 7.93 -12.67 -24.64
N THR A 336 7.77 -13.65 -25.52
CA THR A 336 8.10 -13.68 -26.97
C THR A 336 8.91 -12.49 -27.54
N GLN A 337 9.94 -12.73 -28.35
CA GLN A 337 10.81 -11.71 -29.02
C GLN A 337 10.13 -10.38 -29.43
N ALA A 338 8.87 -10.40 -29.88
CA ALA A 338 8.08 -9.19 -30.16
C ALA A 338 7.89 -8.21 -28.97
N ASN A 339 8.02 -8.66 -27.72
CA ASN A 339 7.88 -7.85 -26.51
C ASN A 339 9.23 -7.36 -25.95
N ALA A 340 10.37 -7.83 -26.48
CA ALA A 340 11.69 -7.35 -26.06
C ALA A 340 11.86 -5.84 -26.31
N ILE A 341 11.18 -5.35 -27.34
CA ILE A 341 11.15 -3.95 -27.78
C ILE A 341 10.28 -3.08 -26.84
N TRP A 342 9.37 -3.64 -26.05
CA TRP A 342 8.30 -2.87 -25.40
C TRP A 342 8.31 -3.05 -23.89
N ARG A 343 9.07 -2.20 -23.21
CA ARG A 343 9.21 -2.33 -21.77
C ARG A 343 8.79 -1.06 -21.10
N THR A 344 7.71 -1.19 -20.36
CA THR A 344 7.22 -0.14 -19.48
C THR A 344 8.28 0.16 -18.46
N SER A 345 8.62 1.43 -18.39
CA SER A 345 9.35 1.98 -17.28
C SER A 345 8.76 1.55 -15.95
N PHE A 346 9.58 1.26 -14.94
CA PHE A 346 9.04 1.37 -13.59
C PHE A 346 8.77 2.85 -13.35
N THR A 347 7.53 3.21 -13.04
CA THR A 347 7.25 4.49 -12.41
C THR A 347 7.03 4.29 -10.92
N GLN A 348 7.19 5.36 -10.14
CA GLN A 348 7.07 5.27 -8.68
C GLN A 348 5.66 4.81 -8.31
N GLY A 349 5.56 3.82 -7.43
CA GLY A 349 4.28 3.22 -7.06
C GLY A 349 3.65 2.30 -8.12
N GLN A 350 4.33 2.00 -9.24
CA GLN A 350 3.91 0.95 -10.16
C GLN A 350 4.59 -0.37 -9.79
N THR A 351 3.81 -1.43 -9.89
CA THR A 351 4.33 -2.80 -9.89
C THR A 351 4.56 -3.29 -11.30
N GLN A 352 5.40 -4.32 -11.40
CA GLN A 352 5.54 -5.18 -12.57
C GLN A 352 5.59 -6.63 -12.10
N ILE A 353 5.32 -7.58 -13.00
CA ILE A 353 5.60 -8.99 -12.71
C ILE A 353 7.02 -9.30 -13.19
N LEU A 354 7.84 -9.73 -12.26
CA LEU A 354 9.20 -10.18 -12.49
C LEU A 354 9.28 -11.68 -12.28
N GLN A 355 10.12 -12.34 -13.04
CA GLN A 355 10.56 -13.69 -12.72
C GLN A 355 11.71 -13.58 -11.70
N VAL A 356 11.41 -13.96 -10.46
CA VAL A 356 12.34 -13.94 -9.33
C VAL A 356 12.76 -15.37 -9.05
N ALA A 357 14.02 -15.71 -9.32
CA ALA A 357 14.52 -17.08 -9.21
C ALA A 357 13.64 -18.13 -9.95
N GLY A 358 13.17 -17.77 -11.15
CA GLY A 358 12.33 -18.65 -11.98
C GLY A 358 10.82 -18.57 -11.73
N GLN A 359 10.37 -17.91 -10.66
CA GLN A 359 8.95 -17.77 -10.33
C GLN A 359 8.42 -16.37 -10.65
N ASN A 360 7.25 -16.28 -11.25
CA ASN A 360 6.59 -15.00 -11.52
C ASN A 360 6.07 -14.39 -10.21
N GLN A 361 6.52 -13.19 -9.88
CA GLN A 361 6.13 -12.46 -8.67
C GLN A 361 5.82 -11.01 -9.01
N ILE A 362 4.82 -10.44 -8.35
CA ILE A 362 4.53 -9.01 -8.43
C ILE A 362 5.56 -8.27 -7.58
N ALA A 363 6.34 -7.40 -8.20
CA ALA A 363 7.35 -6.59 -7.54
C ALA A 363 7.15 -5.11 -7.90
N SER A 364 7.22 -4.25 -6.88
CA SER A 364 7.41 -2.82 -7.07
C SER A 364 8.89 -2.47 -7.10
N MET A 365 9.22 -1.32 -7.64
CA MET A 365 10.60 -0.83 -7.57
C MET A 365 11.02 -0.55 -6.12
N GLU A 366 10.09 -0.09 -5.29
CA GLU A 366 10.24 0.12 -3.85
C GLU A 366 10.71 -1.17 -3.16
N ARG A 367 10.06 -2.31 -3.42
CA ARG A 367 10.44 -3.62 -2.86
C ARG A 367 11.77 -4.13 -3.38
N ILE A 368 12.14 -3.81 -4.61
CA ILE A 368 13.42 -4.23 -5.19
C ILE A 368 14.56 -3.42 -4.56
N LEU A 369 14.36 -2.11 -4.38
CA LEU A 369 15.42 -1.18 -3.98
C LEU A 369 15.54 -1.02 -2.47
N CYS A 370 14.44 -1.08 -1.73
CA CYS A 370 14.40 -0.80 -0.31
C CYS A 370 14.19 -2.07 0.52
N GLN A 371 14.61 -2.03 1.78
CA GLN A 371 14.33 -3.10 2.74
C GLN A 371 12.87 -3.02 3.21
N ASP A 372 12.37 -4.09 3.84
CA ASP A 372 11.05 -4.08 4.47
C ASP A 372 10.92 -2.90 5.44
N GLY A 373 9.84 -2.11 5.29
CA GLY A 373 9.55 -0.94 6.10
C GLY A 373 10.24 0.35 5.63
N GLN A 374 11.02 0.30 4.54
CA GLN A 374 11.60 1.48 3.90
C GLN A 374 10.82 1.87 2.64
N PHE A 375 10.83 3.17 2.34
CA PHE A 375 10.14 3.77 1.21
C PHE A 375 11.12 4.47 0.27
N LEU A 376 10.92 4.31 -1.03
CA LEU A 376 11.76 4.93 -2.05
C LEU A 376 11.37 6.40 -2.25
N THR A 377 12.34 7.30 -2.09
CA THR A 377 12.18 8.73 -2.33
C THR A 377 12.31 9.10 -3.81
N SER A 378 12.00 10.35 -4.15
CA SER A 378 12.15 10.85 -5.51
C SER A 378 13.61 10.83 -6.00
N ASN A 379 14.58 10.93 -5.08
CA ASN A 379 16.03 10.85 -5.31
C ASN A 379 16.57 9.42 -5.38
N SER A 380 15.68 8.43 -5.32
CA SER A 380 16.00 7.00 -5.31
C SER A 380 16.77 6.52 -4.06
N ASP A 381 16.63 7.25 -2.96
CA ASP A 381 17.13 6.83 -1.64
C ASP A 381 16.00 6.16 -0.85
N CYS A 382 16.34 5.20 0.00
CA CYS A 382 15.39 4.48 0.86
C CYS A 382 15.32 5.13 2.25
N ILE A 383 14.13 5.54 2.68
CA ILE A 383 13.88 6.13 4.00
C ILE A 383 12.95 5.23 4.81
N GLN A 384 13.30 4.97 6.06
CA GLN A 384 12.41 4.31 7.01
C GLN A 384 11.61 5.36 7.78
N CYS A 385 10.29 5.33 7.65
CA CYS A 385 9.40 6.16 8.47
C CYS A 385 9.06 5.45 9.79
N LYS A 386 8.68 6.22 10.82
CA LYS A 386 8.20 5.63 12.07
C LYS A 386 6.89 4.87 11.86
N THR A 387 6.51 4.07 12.86
CA THR A 387 5.29 3.25 12.83
C THR A 387 4.01 4.04 12.63
N ASP A 388 4.00 5.33 12.97
CA ASP A 388 2.88 6.27 12.82
C ASP A 388 3.08 7.29 11.69
N GLU A 389 4.11 7.17 10.86
CA GLU A 389 4.47 8.13 9.80
C GLU A 389 4.43 7.50 8.40
N ILE A 390 3.77 8.14 7.42
CA ILE A 390 3.80 7.77 5.99
C ILE A 390 4.81 8.65 5.22
N LEU A 391 5.39 8.14 4.14
CA LEU A 391 6.17 8.91 3.19
C LEU A 391 5.23 9.75 2.29
N ARG A 392 5.34 11.07 2.38
CA ARG A 392 4.66 12.03 1.50
C ARG A 392 5.63 13.12 1.07
N ASN A 393 5.78 13.33 -0.25
CA ASN A 393 6.73 14.30 -0.82
C ASN A 393 8.16 14.11 -0.26
N ASP A 394 8.65 12.87 -0.25
CA ASP A 394 9.96 12.46 0.28
C ASP A 394 10.22 12.74 1.76
N LYS A 395 9.17 13.01 2.54
CA LYS A 395 9.25 13.23 3.98
C LYS A 395 8.32 12.27 4.71
N CYS A 396 8.80 11.74 5.83
CA CYS A 396 7.95 11.02 6.75
C CYS A 396 7.05 12.03 7.47
N VAL A 397 5.73 11.87 7.31
CA VAL A 397 4.71 12.71 7.91
C VAL A 397 3.82 11.83 8.76
N SER A 398 3.53 12.24 9.99
CA SER A 398 2.63 11.51 10.89
C SER A 398 1.26 11.33 10.22
N CYS A 399 0.64 10.18 10.48
CA CYS A 399 -0.74 9.94 10.07
C CYS A 399 -1.66 11.05 10.60
N PRO A 400 -2.63 11.54 9.79
CA PRO A 400 -3.62 12.50 10.27
C PRO A 400 -4.31 12.01 11.55
N GLN A 401 -4.73 12.95 12.41
CA GLN A 401 -5.49 12.62 13.62
C GLN A 401 -6.71 11.73 13.28
N GLY A 402 -6.91 10.67 14.07
CA GLY A 402 -7.97 9.68 13.82
C GLY A 402 -7.63 8.62 12.76
N SER A 403 -6.37 8.51 12.32
CA SER A 403 -5.92 7.46 11.40
C SER A 403 -4.61 6.83 11.86
N LYS A 404 -4.34 5.58 11.44
CA LYS A 404 -3.11 4.85 11.76
C LYS A 404 -2.71 3.92 10.62
N LYS A 405 -1.43 3.56 10.56
CA LYS A 405 -0.96 2.45 9.73
C LYS A 405 -1.40 1.11 10.33
N LEU A 406 -1.77 0.16 9.47
CA LEU A 406 -2.06 -1.22 9.90
C LEU A 406 -0.77 -2.05 9.92
N ASN A 407 0.12 -1.81 8.97
CA ASN A 407 1.44 -2.41 8.87
C ASN A 407 2.52 -1.32 8.79
N ILE A 408 3.71 -1.56 9.35
CA ILE A 408 4.86 -0.64 9.22
C ILE A 408 5.25 -0.41 7.75
N ASN A 409 5.00 -1.42 6.90
CA ASN A 409 5.22 -1.37 5.47
C ASN A 409 4.17 -0.54 4.75
N ASP A 410 2.98 -0.31 5.33
CA ASP A 410 1.96 0.47 4.64
C ASP A 410 2.41 1.92 4.49
N ASN A 411 2.25 2.48 3.29
CA ASN A 411 2.41 3.90 3.06
C ASN A 411 1.07 4.64 2.94
N ILE A 412 0.04 4.11 3.61
CA ILE A 412 -1.31 4.65 3.68
C ILE A 412 -1.74 4.63 5.15
N CYS A 413 -2.38 5.70 5.59
CA CYS A 413 -3.03 5.76 6.90
C CYS A 413 -4.50 5.36 6.73
N PHE A 414 -4.97 4.43 7.55
CA PHE A 414 -6.35 4.01 7.56
C PHE A 414 -7.12 4.81 8.62
N PRO A 415 -8.25 5.43 8.24
CA PRO A 415 -9.17 6.04 9.21
C PRO A 415 -9.62 5.01 10.25
N CYS A 416 -9.60 5.37 11.52
CA CYS A 416 -9.94 4.45 12.61
C CYS A 416 -11.45 4.14 12.71
N ASP A 417 -12.29 4.82 11.94
CA ASP A 417 -13.72 4.53 11.78
C ASP A 417 -13.99 3.41 10.75
N GLN A 418 -12.98 2.98 9.97
CA GLN A 418 -13.10 1.87 9.03
C GLN A 418 -13.06 0.51 9.75
N PRO A 419 -13.97 -0.45 9.43
CA PRO A 419 -14.04 -1.76 10.08
C PRO A 419 -12.73 -2.56 10.07
N THR A 420 -11.91 -2.37 9.03
CA THR A 420 -10.62 -3.04 8.85
C THR A 420 -9.51 -2.51 9.77
N ALA A 421 -9.61 -1.26 10.23
CA ALA A 421 -8.64 -0.64 11.14
C ALA A 421 -9.01 -0.72 12.62
N GLN A 422 -10.27 -1.05 12.93
CA GLN A 422 -10.85 -1.02 14.27
C GLN A 422 -10.16 -1.91 15.32
N LYS A 423 -9.43 -2.96 14.93
CA LYS A 423 -8.67 -3.81 15.88
C LYS A 423 -7.33 -3.21 16.34
N SER A 424 -6.78 -2.23 15.63
CA SER A 424 -5.40 -1.72 15.84
C SER A 424 -5.35 -0.25 16.33
N CYS A 425 -6.48 0.46 16.32
CA CYS A 425 -6.59 1.81 16.84
C CYS A 425 -6.90 1.79 18.35
N GLU A 426 -5.90 2.05 19.18
CA GLU A 426 -6.15 2.55 20.54
C GLU A 426 -6.74 3.97 20.41
N CYS A 427 -7.97 4.17 20.91
CA CYS A 427 -8.60 5.48 20.89
C CYS A 427 -7.72 6.49 21.66
N GLN A 428 -7.20 7.51 20.96
CA GLN A 428 -6.37 8.52 21.61
C GLN A 428 -7.22 9.52 22.39
N ASN A 429 -6.67 9.98 23.52
CA ASN A 429 -7.12 11.09 24.39
C ASN A 429 -8.64 11.21 24.61
N TYR A 430 -9.09 10.78 25.79
CA TYR A 430 -10.48 10.90 26.29
C TYR A 430 -11.56 10.15 25.49
N ASN A 431 -11.16 9.42 24.46
CA ASN A 431 -12.02 8.54 23.68
C ASN A 431 -11.93 7.08 24.19
N TYR A 432 -13.06 6.38 24.23
CA TYR A 432 -13.16 5.00 24.69
C TYR A 432 -13.62 4.08 23.56
N GLN A 433 -13.05 2.88 23.49
CA GLN A 433 -13.47 1.87 22.52
C GLN A 433 -14.68 1.09 23.07
N ASN A 434 -15.80 1.18 22.37
CA ASN A 434 -17.00 0.42 22.71
C ASN A 434 -16.92 -1.05 22.25
N SER A 435 -17.89 -1.88 22.60
CA SER A 435 -17.96 -3.31 22.26
C SER A 435 -18.07 -3.56 20.75
N SER A 436 -18.50 -2.53 20.00
CA SER A 436 -18.52 -2.50 18.53
C SER A 436 -17.22 -1.93 17.92
N LEU A 437 -16.16 -1.80 18.72
CA LEU A 437 -14.84 -1.30 18.34
C LEU A 437 -14.82 0.14 17.79
N LYS A 438 -15.84 0.95 18.09
CA LYS A 438 -15.88 2.39 17.74
C LYS A 438 -15.33 3.23 18.89
N CYS A 439 -14.57 4.26 18.55
CA CYS A 439 -14.14 5.27 19.52
C CYS A 439 -15.29 6.24 19.81
N ILE A 440 -15.64 6.39 21.08
CA ILE A 440 -16.65 7.33 21.56
C ILE A 440 -16.04 8.32 22.56
N GLU A 441 -16.39 9.59 22.41
CA GLU A 441 -16.01 10.66 23.33
C GLU A 441 -17.13 10.84 24.37
N CYS A 442 -16.80 10.76 25.67
CA CYS A 442 -17.76 11.08 26.72
C CYS A 442 -17.78 12.59 26.96
N GLN A 443 -18.97 13.17 27.15
CA GLN A 443 -19.08 14.61 27.43
C GLN A 443 -18.45 14.96 28.78
N PHE A 444 -18.10 16.24 28.97
CA PHE A 444 -17.57 16.72 30.25
C PHE A 444 -18.51 16.34 31.41
N GLY A 445 -17.97 15.65 32.42
CA GLY A 445 -18.74 15.09 33.54
C GLY A 445 -19.31 13.70 33.29
N GLN A 446 -18.89 12.99 32.25
CA GLN A 446 -19.24 11.59 31.99
C GLN A 446 -18.01 10.67 32.01
N GLN A 447 -18.19 9.40 32.39
CA GLN A 447 -17.19 8.34 32.34
C GLN A 447 -17.74 7.15 31.54
N PHE A 448 -16.90 6.55 30.70
CA PHE A 448 -17.31 5.37 29.95
C PHE A 448 -17.52 4.14 30.85
N ASN A 449 -18.73 3.60 30.83
CA ASN A 449 -19.10 2.37 31.50
C ASN A 449 -18.90 1.18 30.56
N LYS A 450 -17.82 0.42 30.77
CA LYS A 450 -17.48 -0.77 29.97
C LYS A 450 -18.57 -1.86 30.01
N THR A 451 -19.35 -1.94 31.07
CA THR A 451 -20.40 -2.96 31.23
C THR A 451 -21.65 -2.61 30.42
N LYS A 452 -21.98 -1.32 30.31
CA LYS A 452 -23.14 -0.83 29.55
C LYS A 452 -22.83 -0.38 28.14
N ASP A 453 -21.55 -0.32 27.79
CA ASP A 453 -21.06 0.17 26.50
C ASP A 453 -21.50 1.62 26.17
N SER A 454 -21.57 2.49 27.19
CA SER A 454 -22.05 3.87 27.09
C SER A 454 -21.36 4.82 28.08
N CYS A 455 -21.48 6.13 27.85
CA CYS A 455 -20.99 7.16 28.76
C CYS A 455 -22.01 7.46 29.86
N ASP A 456 -21.67 7.17 31.11
CA ASP A 456 -22.49 7.43 32.28
C ASP A 456 -22.09 8.76 32.93
N GLN A 457 -23.05 9.46 33.54
CA GLN A 457 -22.79 10.71 34.27
C GLN A 457 -22.00 10.43 35.57
N ILE A 458 -20.99 11.24 35.84
CA ILE A 458 -20.22 11.21 37.09
C ILE A 458 -21.01 11.99 38.14
N CYS A 459 -21.41 11.32 39.22
CA CYS A 459 -21.95 11.98 40.40
C CYS A 459 -20.81 12.35 41.35
N ASP A 460 -20.94 13.48 42.05
CA ASP A 460 -19.99 13.88 43.08
C ASP A 460 -19.92 12.84 44.22
N ASP A 461 -18.78 12.78 44.91
CA ASP A 461 -18.61 11.92 46.08
C ASP A 461 -19.75 12.14 47.09
N GLY A 462 -20.28 11.04 47.62
CA GLY A 462 -21.48 11.00 48.44
C GLY A 462 -22.79 10.92 47.66
N SER A 463 -22.75 10.68 46.34
CA SER A 463 -23.94 10.41 45.51
C SER A 463 -23.73 9.27 44.51
N PHE A 464 -24.82 8.63 44.10
CA PHE A 464 -24.86 7.59 43.05
C PHE A 464 -25.91 7.93 41.98
N PHE A 465 -25.71 7.47 40.75
CA PHE A 465 -26.67 7.67 39.67
C PHE A 465 -27.74 6.58 39.68
N ASN A 466 -29.00 6.94 39.91
CA ASN A 466 -30.10 5.98 39.98
C ASN A 466 -30.74 5.63 38.62
N GLY A 467 -30.16 6.10 37.51
CA GLY A 467 -30.73 5.98 36.16
C GLY A 467 -31.42 7.25 35.66
N SER A 468 -31.64 8.25 36.51
CA SER A 468 -32.24 9.54 36.12
C SER A 468 -31.49 10.75 36.69
N THR A 469 -31.07 10.69 37.96
CA THR A 469 -30.40 11.78 38.67
C THR A 469 -29.38 11.23 39.66
N CYS A 470 -28.45 12.08 40.09
CA CYS A 470 -27.56 11.76 41.21
C CYS A 470 -28.34 11.86 42.52
N GLN A 471 -28.50 10.73 43.21
CA GLN A 471 -29.08 10.65 44.55
C GLN A 471 -27.99 10.50 45.59
N LYS A 472 -28.18 11.12 46.76
CA LYS A 472 -27.21 11.04 47.85
C LYS A 472 -27.10 9.61 48.39
N CYS A 473 -25.89 9.21 48.71
CA CYS A 473 -25.61 8.01 49.48
C CYS A 473 -26.16 8.11 50.90
N THR A 474 -26.24 6.96 51.58
CA THR A 474 -26.47 6.88 53.02
C THR A 474 -25.46 7.73 53.79
N THR A 475 -25.87 8.30 54.93
CA THR A 475 -25.05 9.19 55.76
C THR A 475 -23.66 8.61 56.04
N ASN A 476 -22.63 9.45 55.91
CA ASN A 476 -21.20 9.14 56.10
C ASN A 476 -20.59 8.17 55.07
N CYS A 477 -21.32 7.89 53.98
CA CYS A 477 -20.83 7.16 52.83
C CYS A 477 -20.35 8.12 51.73
N ILE A 478 -19.13 7.93 51.24
CA ILE A 478 -18.55 8.75 50.16
C ILE A 478 -18.68 8.09 48.77
N LYS A 479 -18.88 6.77 48.70
CA LYS A 479 -19.23 6.07 47.46
C LYS A 479 -20.24 4.98 47.73
N CYS A 480 -21.31 4.95 46.95
CA CYS A 480 -22.37 3.97 47.09
C CYS A 480 -22.87 3.52 45.72
N SER A 481 -23.39 2.30 45.67
CA SER A 481 -24.06 1.74 44.48
C SER A 481 -25.58 1.97 44.53
N SER A 482 -26.12 2.25 45.72
CA SER A 482 -27.50 2.65 45.96
C SER A 482 -27.62 3.46 47.24
N ASP A 483 -28.82 3.96 47.55
CA ASP A 483 -29.16 4.62 48.81
C ASP A 483 -29.18 3.65 50.01
N GLN A 484 -28.83 2.38 49.80
CA GLN A 484 -28.77 1.33 50.84
C GLN A 484 -27.44 0.58 50.89
N ILE A 485 -26.58 0.74 49.87
CA ILE A 485 -25.31 0.00 49.75
C ILE A 485 -24.17 0.99 49.73
N CYS A 486 -23.41 1.04 50.81
CA CYS A 486 -22.20 1.84 50.87
C CYS A 486 -21.00 1.02 50.43
N ASP A 487 -20.25 1.53 49.45
CA ASP A 487 -19.02 0.91 48.97
C ASP A 487 -17.78 1.49 49.66
N GLN A 488 -17.84 2.76 50.10
CA GLN A 488 -16.75 3.44 50.78
C GLN A 488 -17.27 4.48 51.78
N CYS A 489 -16.81 4.40 53.03
CA CYS A 489 -17.14 5.35 54.10
C CYS A 489 -16.14 6.51 54.19
N ASP A 490 -16.53 7.60 54.86
CA ASP A 490 -15.63 8.72 55.15
C ASP A 490 -14.64 8.38 56.29
N GLU A 491 -13.61 7.63 55.94
CA GLU A 491 -12.54 7.21 56.85
C GLU A 491 -11.82 8.42 57.47
N THR A 492 -11.77 9.57 56.76
CA THR A 492 -11.18 10.82 57.26
C THR A 492 -11.85 11.32 58.52
N ASN A 493 -13.16 11.08 58.65
CA ASN A 493 -13.96 11.43 59.82
C ASN A 493 -14.15 10.25 60.81
N GLY A 494 -13.38 9.17 60.60
CA GLY A 494 -13.36 7.99 61.47
C GLY A 494 -14.51 7.01 61.25
N TYR A 495 -15.15 7.04 60.08
CA TYR A 495 -16.23 6.13 59.72
C TYR A 495 -15.70 4.94 58.93
N PHE A 496 -16.15 3.74 59.28
CA PHE A 496 -15.76 2.49 58.65
C PHE A 496 -16.98 1.67 58.24
N LEU A 497 -16.83 0.92 57.15
CA LEU A 497 -17.90 0.16 56.52
C LEU A 497 -18.22 -1.12 57.28
N ASP A 498 -19.48 -1.33 57.66
CA ASP A 498 -19.90 -2.56 58.33
C ASP A 498 -19.70 -3.82 57.46
N ALA A 499 -19.70 -4.99 58.12
CA ALA A 499 -19.48 -6.26 57.44
C ALA A 499 -20.55 -6.58 56.36
N ASN A 500 -21.72 -5.92 56.43
CA ASN A 500 -22.82 -6.12 55.50
C ASN A 500 -22.84 -5.08 54.36
N LYS A 501 -21.87 -4.15 54.32
CA LYS A 501 -21.77 -3.03 53.38
C LYS A 501 -23.00 -2.10 53.36
N GLN A 502 -23.74 -2.04 54.47
CA GLN A 502 -24.98 -1.25 54.52
C GLN A 502 -24.81 0.07 55.26
N ASN A 503 -23.95 0.10 56.28
CA ASN A 503 -23.79 1.29 57.12
C ASN A 503 -22.33 1.62 57.42
N CYS A 504 -22.10 2.91 57.65
CA CYS A 504 -20.84 3.46 58.12
C CYS A 504 -20.92 3.76 59.61
N PHE A 505 -20.07 3.14 60.42
CA PHE A 505 -20.02 3.36 61.87
C PHE A 505 -18.74 4.06 62.29
N LYS A 506 -18.83 4.88 63.34
CA LYS A 506 -17.68 5.58 63.90
C LYS A 506 -17.02 4.72 64.97
N CYS A 507 -15.72 4.45 64.85
CA CYS A 507 -14.98 3.80 65.93
C CYS A 507 -14.62 4.82 67.04
N ASP A 508 -14.65 4.39 68.30
CA ASP A 508 -14.23 5.21 69.44
C ASP A 508 -12.75 5.59 69.38
N GLN A 509 -12.36 6.66 70.10
CA GLN A 509 -10.97 7.14 70.13
C GLN A 509 -10.02 6.00 70.56
N ASN A 510 -8.96 5.78 69.76
CA ASN A 510 -7.93 4.72 69.85
C ASN A 510 -8.16 3.43 69.02
N LEU A 511 -9.06 3.47 68.03
CA LEU A 511 -9.37 2.33 67.15
C LEU A 511 -9.26 2.72 65.66
N ASN A 512 -8.75 1.83 64.79
CA ASN A 512 -8.35 2.18 63.41
C ASN A 512 -8.91 1.33 62.24
N GLN A 513 -9.58 0.18 62.42
CA GLN A 513 -10.18 -0.59 61.28
C GLN A 513 -11.04 -1.81 61.71
N ILE A 514 -11.89 -2.36 60.82
CA ILE A 514 -12.68 -3.60 61.04
C ILE A 514 -11.93 -4.85 60.52
N LEU A 515 -11.96 -5.95 61.29
CA LEU A 515 -11.72 -7.33 60.81
C LEU A 515 -13.03 -8.12 60.90
N ASN A 516 -13.35 -8.85 59.83
CA ASN A 516 -14.63 -9.58 59.67
C ASN A 516 -15.00 -10.45 60.89
N ASN A 517 -16.27 -10.37 61.29
CA ASN A 517 -17.00 -11.25 62.21
C ASN A 517 -16.82 -11.08 63.73
N GLN A 518 -16.53 -9.89 64.25
CA GLN A 518 -16.70 -9.62 65.70
C GLN A 518 -17.73 -8.53 65.99
N LYS A 519 -18.48 -8.72 67.08
CA LYS A 519 -19.69 -7.99 67.47
C LYS A 519 -19.45 -6.49 67.76
N ASN A 520 -18.20 -6.06 67.89
CA ASN A 520 -17.74 -4.67 68.00
C ASN A 520 -16.49 -4.47 67.12
N GLY A 521 -16.66 -4.44 65.80
CA GLY A 521 -15.59 -4.47 64.79
C GLY A 521 -14.67 -3.25 64.77
N CYS A 522 -13.80 -3.07 65.76
CA CYS A 522 -12.77 -2.04 65.68
C CYS A 522 -11.44 -2.62 66.23
N VAL A 523 -10.34 -2.45 65.49
CA VAL A 523 -8.98 -2.88 65.86
C VAL A 523 -8.27 -1.73 66.58
N CYS A 524 -7.55 -2.04 67.64
CA CYS A 524 -6.75 -1.08 68.38
C CYS A 524 -5.69 -0.39 67.51
N GLN A 525 -5.48 0.90 67.74
CA GLN A 525 -4.39 1.65 67.10
C GLN A 525 -3.03 0.97 67.32
N LYS A 526 -2.08 1.19 66.40
CA LYS A 526 -0.69 0.74 66.57
C LYS A 526 -0.16 1.16 67.95
N GLY A 527 0.52 0.23 68.62
CA GLY A 527 0.96 0.38 70.01
C GLY A 527 -0.12 0.09 71.05
N TYR A 528 -1.28 -0.47 70.67
CA TYR A 528 -2.33 -0.96 71.57
C TYR A 528 -2.78 -2.37 71.16
N PHE A 529 -3.26 -3.16 72.13
CA PHE A 529 -3.80 -4.50 71.92
C PHE A 529 -5.19 -4.63 72.57
N LEU A 530 -6.03 -5.50 72.01
CA LEU A 530 -7.35 -5.78 72.57
C LEU A 530 -7.21 -6.73 73.76
N ASP A 531 -7.64 -6.29 74.94
CA ASP A 531 -7.67 -7.16 76.12
C ASP A 531 -8.92 -8.05 76.16
N ASN A 532 -9.02 -8.90 77.19
CA ASN A 532 -10.14 -9.82 77.34
C ASN A 532 -11.48 -9.10 77.60
N ASP A 533 -11.46 -7.84 78.02
CA ASP A 533 -12.64 -7.00 78.29
C ASP A 533 -13.04 -6.16 77.07
N SER A 534 -12.45 -6.46 75.89
CA SER A 534 -12.64 -5.71 74.64
C SER A 534 -12.19 -4.24 74.72
N GLN A 535 -11.21 -3.93 75.57
CA GLN A 535 -10.59 -2.61 75.66
C GLN A 535 -9.21 -2.59 75.03
N CYS A 536 -8.88 -1.50 74.33
CA CYS A 536 -7.55 -1.30 73.77
C CYS A 536 -6.58 -0.83 74.85
N LYS A 537 -5.70 -1.73 75.28
CA LYS A 537 -4.64 -1.43 76.26
C LYS A 537 -3.33 -1.16 75.55
N LYS A 538 -2.57 -0.18 76.05
CA LYS A 538 -1.30 0.24 75.44
C LYS A 538 -0.24 -0.85 75.57
N CYS A 539 0.47 -1.14 74.49
CA CYS A 539 1.63 -2.00 74.47
C CYS A 539 2.76 -1.43 75.36
N LYS A 540 3.64 -2.31 75.83
CA LYS A 540 4.84 -1.89 76.58
C LYS A 540 5.72 -0.98 75.72
N LYS A 541 6.40 -0.04 76.38
CA LYS A 541 7.30 0.93 75.72
C LYS A 541 8.30 0.20 74.80
N GLY A 542 8.39 0.65 73.55
CA GLY A 542 9.25 0.05 72.52
C GLY A 542 8.57 -1.02 71.66
N CYS A 543 7.26 -1.21 71.80
CA CYS A 543 6.50 -2.19 71.01
C CYS A 543 5.38 -1.53 70.19
N ASP A 544 5.37 -1.78 68.88
CA ASP A 544 4.38 -1.28 67.91
C ASP A 544 3.20 -2.24 67.73
N ASP A 545 3.41 -3.55 67.93
CA ASP A 545 2.38 -4.58 67.89
C ASP A 545 2.64 -5.63 68.98
N CYS A 546 1.64 -5.89 69.82
CA CYS A 546 1.77 -6.82 70.94
C CYS A 546 0.51 -7.65 71.18
N ASP A 547 0.72 -8.90 71.60
CA ASP A 547 -0.33 -9.73 72.18
C ASP A 547 -0.16 -9.78 73.69
N LYS A 548 -0.98 -9.01 74.41
CA LYS A 548 -0.94 -8.87 75.87
C LYS A 548 0.40 -8.36 76.39
N ASN A 549 1.34 -9.28 76.61
CA ASN A 549 2.67 -9.01 77.16
C ASN A 549 3.80 -9.42 76.21
N LYS A 550 3.49 -9.98 75.04
CA LYS A 550 4.46 -10.43 74.04
C LYS A 550 4.52 -9.40 72.92
N CYS A 551 5.70 -8.83 72.71
CA CYS A 551 5.92 -7.93 71.59
C CYS A 551 6.12 -8.73 70.30
N ASN A 552 5.20 -8.54 69.36
CA ASN A 552 5.20 -9.14 68.02
C ASN A 552 6.05 -8.29 67.07
N GLN A 553 5.89 -6.96 67.13
CA GLN A 553 6.69 -6.00 66.36
C GLN A 553 7.23 -4.88 67.26
N CYS A 554 8.55 -4.68 67.25
CA CYS A 554 9.19 -3.59 68.00
C CYS A 554 9.10 -2.27 67.22
N VAL A 555 9.03 -1.15 67.95
CA VAL A 555 9.19 0.18 67.37
C VAL A 555 10.58 0.28 66.74
N ALA A 556 10.73 1.03 65.64
CA ALA A 556 12.02 1.31 65.05
C ALA A 556 13.04 1.80 66.11
N GLY A 557 14.21 1.14 66.19
CA GLY A 557 15.24 1.39 67.20
C GLY A 557 15.21 0.48 68.43
N TYR A 558 14.21 -0.41 68.56
CA TYR A 558 14.14 -1.43 69.61
C TYR A 558 14.43 -2.83 69.05
N TYR A 559 15.14 -3.67 69.82
CA TYR A 559 15.50 -5.05 69.44
C TYR A 559 14.96 -6.07 70.45
N LYS A 560 14.58 -7.24 69.94
CA LYS A 560 14.10 -8.36 70.77
C LYS A 560 15.31 -9.12 71.34
N MET A 561 15.60 -8.95 72.63
CA MET A 561 16.62 -9.76 73.30
C MET A 561 16.09 -11.18 73.53
N TYR A 562 16.73 -12.17 72.89
CA TYR A 562 16.52 -13.58 73.22
C TYR A 562 17.45 -13.96 74.36
N LYS A 563 16.87 -14.45 75.47
CA LYS A 563 17.64 -15.03 76.56
C LYS A 563 18.11 -16.41 76.10
N ILE A 564 19.39 -16.53 75.73
CA ILE A 564 20.02 -17.83 75.48
C ILE A 564 20.15 -18.50 76.86
N ILE A 565 19.50 -19.64 77.04
CA ILE A 565 19.60 -20.49 78.24
C ILE A 565 20.58 -21.61 77.94
#